data_AF-A0A034VRJ4-F1
#
_entry.id   AF-A0A034VRJ4-F1
#
_cell.length_a   1.000
_cell.length_b   1.000
_cell.length_c   1.000
_cell.angle_alpha   90.00
_cell.angle_beta   90.00
_cell.angle_gamma   90.00
#
_symmetry.space_group_name_H-M   'P 1'
#
loop_
_entity.id
_entity.type
_entity.pdbx_description
1 polymer ?
#
loop_
_entity_poly.entity_id
_entity_poly.type
_entity_poly.pdbx_seq_one_letter_code
_entity_poly.pdbx_strand_id
1 'polypeptide(L)'
;DYEGWCWPGAASYADVFNPEVRAYYATQYLPMNFKTITTDVMIWNDMNEPSVFNGPEVTMPKDMVHYGNWEHRDVHNIYGHMYVLATFEGLIGRDPNQRPFILTRSHFAGTQRYGAIWTGDNMAEWGHLQHSIKMCLSEAVGGFSFCGADVGGFFGNPDAELFERWYQTGAFLPFFRAHSHIDTKRREPWLFTEKTRLIVRDALRKRYSYLPLWYTMFYEHEVTGEPVMRPLLAHYPTDKETFAIDNEFLLQDRLLVRPVMDQGVKKVNVYFPAIDDKKNGDVWYSVDTFKKYTNVGYESISVESDTIPVFQRGGTIIPKKERIRRAATLMKNDPYTLVICLNRAGKAEGTLYVDDEKSYDYRNGVYNYIKFTFENNKLDVNPIGKLNYKTPAWIERVVIAGLERVPKSATLIIDGISQQLDILPHGEAIAIRKPGVSVQQIYNIRLNY
;
A
#
# COMPACT_ATOMS: atom_id res chain seq x y z
N ASP A 1 11.41 -40.20 8.53
CA ASP A 1 10.94 -38.95 7.91
C ASP A 1 9.84 -39.26 6.91
N TYR A 2 8.86 -38.36 6.80
CA TYR A 2 7.85 -38.43 5.76
C TYR A 2 8.47 -38.01 4.42
N GLU A 3 8.21 -38.78 3.36
CA GLU A 3 8.62 -38.49 1.99
C GLU A 3 7.39 -38.28 1.10
N GLY A 4 7.34 -37.13 0.44
CA GLY A 4 6.33 -36.78 -0.56
C GLY A 4 6.99 -36.32 -1.85
N TRP A 5 6.18 -35.88 -2.81
CA TRP A 5 6.66 -35.32 -4.07
C TRP A 5 6.37 -33.82 -4.12
N CYS A 6 7.35 -33.04 -4.53
CA CYS A 6 7.20 -31.62 -4.82
C CYS A 6 8.13 -31.23 -5.98
N TRP A 7 8.48 -29.95 -6.13
CA TRP A 7 9.35 -29.47 -7.20
C TRP A 7 10.66 -30.24 -7.41
N PRO A 8 11.42 -30.63 -6.36
CA PRO A 8 12.65 -31.40 -6.56
C PRO A 8 12.42 -32.91 -6.81
N GLY A 9 11.18 -33.36 -6.98
CA GLY A 9 10.81 -34.78 -6.97
C GLY A 9 10.57 -35.26 -5.54
N ALA A 10 11.14 -36.41 -5.18
CA ALA A 10 11.09 -36.93 -3.82
C ALA A 10 11.68 -35.92 -2.82
N ALA A 11 10.92 -35.56 -1.80
CA ALA A 11 11.26 -34.53 -0.83
C ALA A 11 10.75 -34.87 0.57
N SER A 12 11.56 -34.53 1.57
CA SER A 12 11.14 -34.49 2.97
C SER A 12 10.77 -33.07 3.37
N TYR A 13 9.94 -32.94 4.40
CA TYR A 13 9.43 -31.66 4.87
C TYR A 13 9.93 -31.36 6.28
N ALA A 14 10.49 -30.17 6.48
CA ALA A 14 11.03 -29.77 7.77
C ALA A 14 9.90 -29.58 8.79
N ASP A 15 9.99 -30.28 9.93
CA ASP A 15 9.07 -30.08 11.04
C ASP A 15 9.40 -28.79 11.80
N VAL A 16 8.92 -27.67 11.28
CA VAL A 16 9.09 -26.34 11.86
C VAL A 16 8.35 -26.14 13.18
N PHE A 17 7.66 -27.14 13.72
CA PHE A 17 7.18 -27.09 15.11
C PHE A 17 8.27 -27.46 16.11
N ASN A 18 9.26 -28.26 15.69
CA ASN A 18 10.44 -28.54 16.50
C ASN A 18 11.33 -27.28 16.59
N PRO A 19 11.57 -26.73 17.81
CA PRO A 19 12.41 -25.55 17.98
C PRO A 19 13.85 -25.74 17.48
N GLU A 20 14.40 -26.96 17.56
CA GLU A 20 15.75 -27.26 17.06
C GLU A 20 15.80 -27.20 15.53
N VAL A 21 14.77 -27.73 14.85
CA VAL A 21 14.64 -27.66 13.39
C VAL A 21 14.47 -26.21 12.93
N ARG A 22 13.64 -25.40 13.62
CA ARG A 22 13.51 -23.97 13.31
C ARG A 22 14.82 -23.22 13.48
N ALA A 23 15.52 -23.42 14.59
CA ALA A 23 16.80 -22.78 14.85
C ALA A 23 17.82 -23.16 13.76
N TYR A 24 17.89 -24.45 13.40
CA TYR A 24 18.72 -24.91 12.29
C TYR A 24 18.35 -24.23 10.96
N TYR A 25 17.06 -24.15 10.63
CA TYR A 25 16.57 -23.52 9.41
C TYR A 25 16.90 -22.02 9.37
N ALA A 26 16.73 -21.32 10.48
CA ALA A 26 17.12 -19.91 10.63
C ALA A 26 18.63 -19.71 10.36
N THR A 27 19.49 -20.62 10.82
CA THR A 27 20.94 -20.51 10.53
C THR A 27 21.27 -20.66 9.05
N GLN A 28 20.43 -21.28 8.23
CA GLN A 28 20.70 -21.43 6.80
C GLN A 28 20.67 -20.09 6.04
N TYR A 29 20.00 -19.07 6.59
CA TYR A 29 19.98 -17.72 6.02
C TYR A 29 21.25 -16.90 6.30
N LEU A 30 22.15 -17.38 7.17
CA LEU A 30 23.40 -16.69 7.46
C LEU A 30 24.33 -16.70 6.25
N PRO A 31 25.13 -15.64 5.99
CA PRO A 31 25.97 -15.55 4.80
C PRO A 31 26.99 -16.70 4.66
N MET A 32 27.39 -17.31 5.77
CA MET A 32 28.29 -18.48 5.77
C MET A 32 27.63 -19.73 5.17
N ASN A 33 26.30 -19.88 5.32
CA ASN A 33 25.52 -21.01 4.82
C ASN A 33 24.87 -20.69 3.47
N PHE A 34 24.37 -19.46 3.28
CA PHE A 34 23.82 -18.97 2.02
C PHE A 34 24.82 -18.06 1.29
N LYS A 35 25.85 -18.66 0.70
CA LYS A 35 27.02 -17.93 0.18
C LYS A 35 26.77 -17.07 -1.06
N THR A 36 25.61 -17.18 -1.70
CA THR A 36 25.27 -16.52 -2.96
C THR A 36 24.42 -15.26 -2.81
N ILE A 37 24.17 -14.81 -1.57
CA ILE A 37 23.28 -13.67 -1.29
C ILE A 37 24.02 -12.48 -0.66
N THR A 38 23.41 -11.30 -0.80
CA THR A 38 23.74 -10.10 -0.01
C THR A 38 22.68 -9.87 1.08
N THR A 39 22.92 -8.92 1.99
CA THR A 39 21.94 -8.54 3.01
C THR A 39 20.68 -7.87 2.43
N ASP A 40 20.76 -7.36 1.19
CA ASP A 40 19.63 -6.78 0.47
C ASP A 40 18.69 -7.84 -0.17
N VAL A 41 19.11 -9.11 -0.23
CA VAL A 41 18.27 -10.20 -0.76
C VAL A 41 17.21 -10.59 0.26
N MET A 42 15.95 -10.48 -0.12
CA MET A 42 14.78 -10.80 0.70
C MET A 42 14.16 -12.15 0.26
N ILE A 43 13.21 -12.68 1.02
CA ILE A 43 12.77 -14.08 0.87
C ILE A 43 11.30 -14.19 0.46
N TRP A 44 11.04 -15.17 -0.40
CA TRP A 44 9.70 -15.61 -0.75
C TRP A 44 9.53 -17.05 -0.26
N ASN A 45 8.64 -17.28 0.70
CA ASN A 45 8.19 -18.59 1.12
C ASN A 45 6.95 -18.98 0.32
N ASP A 46 7.11 -19.94 -0.58
CA ASP A 46 6.03 -20.54 -1.35
C ASP A 46 5.85 -22.01 -0.95
N MET A 47 4.75 -22.63 -1.36
CA MET A 47 4.49 -24.06 -1.14
C MET A 47 4.41 -24.47 0.34
N ASN A 48 4.16 -23.51 1.23
CA ASN A 48 4.28 -23.67 2.68
C ASN A 48 2.94 -23.99 3.38
N GLU A 49 1.94 -24.50 2.67
CA GLU A 49 0.70 -25.01 3.26
C GLU A 49 0.90 -26.16 4.26
N PRO A 50 1.70 -27.22 4.00
CA PRO A 50 2.65 -27.49 2.91
C PRO A 50 2.03 -28.12 1.67
N SER A 51 2.52 -27.75 0.48
CA SER A 51 2.13 -28.39 -0.77
C SER A 51 2.89 -29.71 -0.97
N VAL A 52 2.13 -30.79 -1.17
CA VAL A 52 2.63 -32.15 -1.43
C VAL A 52 1.90 -32.71 -2.65
N PHE A 53 2.56 -32.77 -3.81
CA PHE A 53 1.93 -33.08 -5.11
C PHE A 53 1.21 -34.42 -5.15
N ASN A 54 1.72 -35.42 -4.44
CA ASN A 54 1.13 -36.75 -4.34
C ASN A 54 0.38 -36.98 -3.01
N GLY A 55 0.20 -35.94 -2.20
CA GLY A 55 -0.53 -36.01 -0.93
C GLY A 55 -2.04 -35.81 -1.10
N PRO A 56 -2.85 -36.21 -0.09
CA PRO A 56 -4.28 -35.92 -0.11
C PRO A 56 -4.52 -34.42 -0.19
N GLU A 57 -5.41 -33.98 -1.07
CA GLU A 57 -5.73 -32.55 -1.27
C GLU A 57 -4.49 -31.68 -1.58
N VAL A 58 -3.44 -32.29 -2.15
CA VAL A 58 -2.14 -31.65 -2.43
C VAL A 58 -1.44 -31.16 -1.15
N THR A 59 -1.66 -31.83 -0.02
CA THR A 59 -0.99 -31.53 1.26
C THR A 59 -0.60 -32.79 2.03
N MET A 60 -0.02 -32.63 3.22
CA MET A 60 0.40 -33.74 4.07
C MET A 60 -0.78 -34.59 4.57
N PRO A 61 -0.61 -35.92 4.71
CA PRO A 61 -1.58 -36.77 5.39
C PRO A 61 -1.85 -36.31 6.82
N LYS A 62 -3.12 -36.43 7.25
CA LYS A 62 -3.60 -35.91 8.54
C LYS A 62 -2.97 -36.57 9.77
N ASP A 63 -2.50 -37.80 9.62
CA ASP A 63 -1.91 -38.65 10.67
C ASP A 63 -0.37 -38.55 10.73
N MET A 64 0.24 -37.65 9.95
CA MET A 64 1.67 -37.33 10.13
C MET A 64 1.90 -36.72 11.50
N VAL A 65 2.98 -37.14 12.16
CA VAL A 65 3.28 -36.74 13.55
C VAL A 65 4.34 -35.64 13.55
N HIS A 66 4.03 -34.54 14.22
CA HIS A 66 4.91 -33.41 14.47
C HIS A 66 5.50 -33.45 15.89
N TYR A 67 6.48 -32.58 16.14
CA TYR A 67 7.07 -32.33 17.44
C TYR A 67 6.02 -32.21 18.54
N GLY A 68 6.28 -32.87 19.67
CA GLY A 68 5.34 -32.93 20.79
C GLY A 68 4.22 -33.97 20.62
N ASN A 69 4.32 -34.85 19.61
CA ASN A 69 3.35 -35.92 19.33
C ASN A 69 1.95 -35.39 18.92
N TRP A 70 1.92 -34.24 18.25
CA TRP A 70 0.72 -33.70 17.61
C TRP A 70 0.55 -34.28 16.21
N GLU A 71 -0.67 -34.58 15.81
CA GLU A 71 -0.94 -34.98 14.43
C GLU A 71 -1.01 -33.75 13.52
N HIS A 72 -0.76 -33.92 12.23
CA HIS A 72 -0.83 -32.84 11.24
C HIS A 72 -2.21 -32.19 11.21
N ARG A 73 -3.28 -32.96 11.44
CA ARG A 73 -4.64 -32.41 11.57
C ARG A 73 -4.78 -31.33 12.65
N ASP A 74 -3.96 -31.38 13.70
CA ASP A 74 -4.04 -30.46 14.83
C ASP A 74 -3.35 -29.12 14.52
N VAL A 75 -2.37 -29.15 13.61
CA VAL A 75 -1.43 -28.04 13.37
C VAL A 75 -1.34 -27.58 11.92
N HIS A 76 -2.09 -28.19 11.00
CA HIS A 76 -2.02 -27.94 9.55
C HIS A 76 -1.99 -26.45 9.20
N ASN A 77 -3.01 -25.69 9.62
CA ASN A 77 -3.15 -24.28 9.25
C ASN A 77 -2.05 -23.36 9.83
N ILE A 78 -1.36 -23.76 10.91
CA ILE A 78 -0.28 -22.96 11.50
C ILE A 78 1.11 -23.38 10.98
N TYR A 79 1.21 -24.45 10.17
CA TYR A 79 2.48 -24.88 9.58
C TYR A 79 3.15 -23.76 8.76
N GLY A 80 2.40 -23.12 7.86
CA GLY A 80 2.92 -22.01 7.05
C GLY A 80 3.40 -20.83 7.87
N HIS A 81 2.67 -20.48 8.94
CA HIS A 81 3.08 -19.46 9.90
C HIS A 81 4.42 -19.77 10.57
N MET A 82 4.61 -21.02 11.02
CA MET A 82 5.85 -21.44 11.66
C MET A 82 7.04 -21.43 10.70
N TYR A 83 6.80 -21.68 9.41
CA TYR A 83 7.81 -21.57 8.37
C TYR A 83 8.26 -20.12 8.13
N VAL A 84 7.29 -19.19 8.11
CA VAL A 84 7.56 -17.75 8.02
C VAL A 84 8.32 -17.26 9.24
N LEU A 85 7.98 -17.74 10.44
CA LEU A 85 8.69 -17.41 11.67
C LEU A 85 10.16 -17.84 11.61
N ALA A 86 10.45 -19.07 11.17
CA ALA A 86 11.83 -19.54 11.01
C ALA A 86 12.62 -18.69 9.98
N THR A 87 11.97 -18.29 8.89
CA THR A 87 12.56 -17.38 7.90
C THR A 87 12.83 -16.00 8.50
N PHE A 88 11.89 -15.45 9.26
CA PHE A 88 12.05 -14.18 9.96
C PHE A 88 13.21 -14.21 10.94
N GLU A 89 13.29 -15.24 11.80
CA GLU A 89 14.40 -15.45 12.73
C GLU A 89 15.74 -15.52 12.01
N GLY A 90 15.80 -16.22 10.86
CA GLY A 90 17.01 -16.30 10.04
C GLY A 90 17.44 -14.96 9.45
N LEU A 91 16.49 -14.16 8.95
CA LEU A 91 16.79 -12.83 8.40
C LEU A 91 17.21 -11.84 9.47
N ILE A 92 16.62 -11.89 10.66
CA ILE A 92 17.06 -11.11 11.82
C ILE A 92 18.46 -11.55 12.28
N GLY A 93 18.73 -12.86 12.32
CA GLY A 93 20.05 -13.39 12.64
C GLY A 93 21.13 -13.01 11.61
N ARG A 94 20.72 -12.83 10.35
CA ARG A 94 21.60 -12.38 9.25
C ARG A 94 21.98 -10.90 9.38
N ASP A 95 21.01 -10.02 9.65
CA ASP A 95 21.25 -8.59 9.89
C ASP A 95 20.15 -8.02 10.81
N PRO A 96 20.41 -7.84 12.11
CA PRO A 96 19.41 -7.33 13.05
C PRO A 96 19.01 -5.87 12.79
N ASN A 97 19.79 -5.14 11.97
CA ASN A 97 19.52 -3.75 11.60
C ASN A 97 18.75 -3.63 10.27
N GLN A 98 18.31 -4.74 9.69
CA GLN A 98 17.54 -4.77 8.45
C GLN A 98 16.17 -5.39 8.72
N ARG A 99 15.10 -4.60 8.58
CA ARG A 99 13.73 -5.13 8.60
C ARG A 99 13.58 -6.18 7.50
N PRO A 100 13.12 -7.41 7.83
CA PRO A 100 12.86 -8.43 6.83
C PRO A 100 11.73 -8.04 5.90
N PHE A 101 11.87 -8.42 4.62
CA PHE A 101 10.74 -8.57 3.72
C PHE A 101 10.57 -10.06 3.42
N ILE A 102 9.43 -10.60 3.79
CA ILE A 102 9.06 -11.99 3.53
C ILE A 102 7.71 -11.97 2.83
N LEU A 103 7.64 -12.59 1.65
CA LEU A 103 6.37 -12.90 1.00
C LEU A 103 5.97 -14.34 1.34
N THR A 104 4.74 -14.60 1.75
CA THR A 104 4.25 -15.95 2.08
C THR A 104 2.92 -16.27 1.40
N ARG A 105 2.73 -17.56 1.03
CA ARG A 105 1.45 -18.03 0.49
C ARG A 105 0.52 -18.42 1.62
N SER A 106 0.88 -19.50 2.33
CA SER A 106 0.16 -19.94 3.52
C SER A 106 0.44 -19.01 4.69
N HIS A 107 -0.59 -18.75 5.47
CA HIS A 107 -0.55 -17.85 6.61
C HIS A 107 -1.67 -18.19 7.60
N PHE A 108 -1.50 -17.72 8.84
CA PHE A 108 -2.48 -17.86 9.92
C PHE A 108 -2.57 -16.56 10.73
N ALA A 109 -3.50 -16.50 11.69
CA ALA A 109 -3.61 -15.39 12.63
C ALA A 109 -2.25 -15.11 13.31
N GLY A 110 -1.76 -13.88 13.18
CA GLY A 110 -0.45 -13.46 13.69
C GLY A 110 0.66 -13.37 12.63
N THR A 111 0.45 -13.86 11.41
CA THR A 111 1.46 -13.82 10.34
C THR A 111 1.72 -12.41 9.83
N GLN A 112 0.79 -11.47 10.01
CA GLN A 112 0.96 -10.05 9.66
C GLN A 112 2.17 -9.39 10.35
N ARG A 113 2.69 -9.98 11.43
CA ARG A 113 3.89 -9.49 12.13
C ARG A 113 5.19 -9.72 11.35
N TYR A 114 5.18 -10.60 10.36
CA TYR A 114 6.41 -11.16 9.78
C TYR A 114 6.55 -10.98 8.27
N GLY A 115 5.46 -10.67 7.55
CA GLY A 115 5.54 -10.61 6.09
C GLY A 115 4.33 -10.01 5.38
N ALA A 116 4.40 -10.08 4.06
CA ALA A 116 3.32 -9.81 3.12
C ALA A 116 2.71 -11.13 2.63
N ILE A 117 1.48 -11.08 2.16
CA ILE A 117 0.81 -12.19 1.47
C ILE A 117 0.43 -11.80 0.04
N TRP A 118 0.22 -12.81 -0.80
CA TRP A 118 -0.50 -12.66 -2.05
C TRP A 118 -1.55 -13.74 -2.20
N THR A 119 -2.57 -13.50 -3.03
CA THR A 119 -3.73 -14.39 -3.19
C THR A 119 -3.45 -15.68 -3.97
N GLY A 120 -2.19 -16.10 -4.10
CA GLY A 120 -1.81 -17.30 -4.84
C GLY A 120 -1.96 -17.17 -6.36
N ASP A 121 -2.07 -18.32 -7.01
CA ASP A 121 -2.01 -18.49 -8.46
C ASP A 121 -3.36 -18.15 -9.13
N ASN A 122 -3.55 -16.85 -9.41
CA ASN A 122 -4.76 -16.33 -10.08
C ASN A 122 -4.71 -16.45 -11.62
N MET A 123 -5.83 -16.20 -12.31
CA MET A 123 -5.92 -16.25 -13.77
C MET A 123 -5.83 -14.86 -14.40
N ALA A 124 -5.33 -14.80 -15.63
CA ALA A 124 -5.33 -13.63 -16.51
C ALA A 124 -6.72 -13.34 -17.12
N GLU A 125 -7.76 -13.31 -16.28
CA GLU A 125 -9.14 -12.96 -16.59
C GLU A 125 -9.69 -11.80 -15.73
N TRP A 126 -10.66 -11.05 -16.27
CA TRP A 126 -11.32 -9.93 -15.58
C TRP A 126 -11.97 -10.32 -14.24
N GLY A 127 -12.54 -11.52 -14.13
CA GLY A 127 -13.10 -12.01 -12.86
C GLY A 127 -12.05 -12.08 -11.74
N HIS A 128 -10.83 -12.51 -12.06
CA HIS A 128 -9.72 -12.55 -11.09
C HIS A 128 -9.19 -11.16 -10.74
N LEU A 129 -9.24 -10.20 -11.67
CA LEU A 129 -9.01 -8.79 -11.34
C LEU A 129 -10.04 -8.31 -10.31
N GLN A 130 -11.32 -8.59 -10.50
CA GLN A 130 -12.38 -8.22 -9.56
C GLN A 130 -12.19 -8.87 -8.18
N HIS A 131 -11.91 -10.17 -8.14
CA HIS A 131 -11.70 -10.90 -6.89
C HIS A 131 -10.47 -10.45 -6.11
N SER A 132 -9.45 -9.89 -6.77
CA SER A 132 -8.24 -9.38 -6.09
C SER A 132 -8.57 -8.38 -4.98
N ILE A 133 -9.50 -7.45 -5.24
CA ILE A 133 -9.92 -6.46 -4.25
C ILE A 133 -10.68 -7.13 -3.11
N LYS A 134 -11.63 -8.02 -3.45
CA LYS A 134 -12.47 -8.71 -2.47
C LYS A 134 -11.63 -9.53 -1.48
N MET A 135 -10.64 -10.25 -2.00
CA MET A 135 -9.72 -11.05 -1.20
C MET A 135 -8.79 -10.19 -0.35
N CYS A 136 -8.20 -9.12 -0.92
CA CYS A 136 -7.38 -8.19 -0.12
C CYS A 136 -8.20 -7.50 0.98
N LEU A 137 -9.47 -7.20 0.74
CA LEU A 137 -10.38 -6.63 1.74
C LEU A 137 -10.69 -7.63 2.86
N SER A 138 -10.94 -8.91 2.55
CA SER A 138 -11.16 -9.92 3.59
C SER A 138 -9.93 -10.10 4.46
N GLU A 139 -8.74 -10.12 3.86
CA GLU A 139 -7.47 -10.20 4.59
C GLU A 139 -7.25 -8.99 5.49
N ALA A 140 -7.52 -7.79 4.97
CA ALA A 140 -7.41 -6.56 5.72
C ALA A 140 -8.35 -6.54 6.95
N VAL A 141 -9.60 -7.01 6.80
CA VAL A 141 -10.55 -7.18 7.91
C VAL A 141 -10.06 -8.24 8.90
N GLY A 142 -9.41 -9.30 8.42
CA GLY A 142 -8.73 -10.31 9.24
C GLY A 142 -7.45 -9.82 9.94
N GLY A 143 -7.06 -8.56 9.76
CA GLY A 143 -5.88 -7.95 10.38
C GLY A 143 -4.59 -8.09 9.56
N PHE A 144 -4.65 -8.57 8.31
CA PHE A 144 -3.51 -8.72 7.42
C PHE A 144 -3.59 -7.72 6.26
N SER A 145 -3.13 -6.48 6.50
CA SER A 145 -3.20 -5.41 5.50
C SER A 145 -2.18 -5.51 4.37
N PHE A 146 -1.05 -6.20 4.56
CA PHE A 146 0.00 -6.27 3.54
C PHE A 146 -0.29 -7.37 2.49
N CYS A 147 -1.41 -7.23 1.78
CA CYS A 147 -1.92 -8.19 0.82
C CYS A 147 -1.91 -7.64 -0.62
N GLY A 148 -1.84 -8.53 -1.61
CA GLY A 148 -1.89 -8.21 -3.03
C GLY A 148 -2.25 -9.42 -3.88
N ALA A 149 -2.37 -9.22 -5.19
CA ALA A 149 -2.58 -10.28 -6.17
C ALA A 149 -1.59 -10.14 -7.32
N ASP A 150 -1.35 -11.22 -8.05
CA ASP A 150 -0.44 -11.19 -9.19
C ASP A 150 -1.02 -10.34 -10.33
N VAL A 151 -0.33 -9.24 -10.60
CA VAL A 151 -0.70 -8.25 -11.60
C VAL A 151 -0.50 -8.86 -12.99
N GLY A 152 -1.58 -8.86 -13.77
CA GLY A 152 -1.66 -9.54 -15.06
C GLY A 152 -2.26 -10.95 -14.98
N GLY A 153 -2.46 -11.50 -13.79
CA GLY A 153 -2.88 -12.90 -13.57
C GLY A 153 -1.74 -13.90 -13.76
N PHE A 154 -1.55 -14.85 -12.85
CA PHE A 154 -0.46 -15.83 -12.91
C PHE A 154 -0.58 -16.77 -14.11
N PHE A 155 -1.73 -17.42 -14.28
CA PHE A 155 -2.01 -18.30 -15.41
C PHE A 155 -2.63 -17.54 -16.60
N GLY A 156 -2.33 -17.98 -17.82
CA GLY A 156 -2.88 -17.40 -19.04
C GLY A 156 -2.15 -16.15 -19.52
N ASN A 157 -2.65 -15.54 -20.60
CA ASN A 157 -2.03 -14.37 -21.23
C ASN A 157 -3.07 -13.24 -21.31
N PRO A 158 -2.94 -12.16 -20.51
CA PRO A 158 -3.91 -11.06 -20.56
C PRO A 158 -3.80 -10.34 -21.90
N ASP A 159 -4.92 -9.82 -22.39
CA ASP A 159 -4.88 -8.83 -23.46
C ASP A 159 -4.32 -7.48 -22.94
N ALA A 160 -4.09 -6.54 -23.86
CA ALA A 160 -3.49 -5.25 -23.50
C ALA A 160 -4.36 -4.44 -22.52
N GLU A 161 -5.68 -4.42 -22.71
CA GLU A 161 -6.59 -3.65 -21.86
C GLU A 161 -6.61 -4.21 -20.44
N LEU A 162 -6.74 -5.52 -20.32
CA LEU A 162 -6.75 -6.20 -19.05
C LEU A 162 -5.40 -6.05 -18.31
N PHE A 163 -4.28 -6.14 -19.03
CA PHE A 163 -2.95 -5.86 -18.48
C PHE A 163 -2.82 -4.42 -17.95
N GLU A 164 -3.30 -3.44 -18.72
CA GLU A 164 -3.35 -2.03 -18.30
C GLU A 164 -4.16 -1.86 -17.01
N ARG A 165 -5.39 -2.40 -16.95
CA ARG A 165 -6.28 -2.31 -15.77
C ARG A 165 -5.72 -3.04 -14.55
N TRP A 166 -4.96 -4.11 -14.75
CA TRP A 166 -4.25 -4.78 -13.67
C TRP A 166 -3.19 -3.90 -13.01
N TYR A 167 -2.37 -3.20 -13.81
CA TYR A 167 -1.37 -2.29 -13.27
C TYR A 167 -2.01 -1.10 -12.56
N GLN A 168 -3.11 -0.59 -13.10
CA GLN A 168 -3.88 0.48 -12.46
C GLN A 168 -4.46 0.06 -11.11
N THR A 169 -5.01 -1.16 -11.02
CA THR A 169 -5.54 -1.72 -9.77
C THR A 169 -4.42 -2.03 -8.78
N GLY A 170 -3.39 -2.76 -9.22
CA GLY A 170 -2.26 -3.15 -8.39
C GLY A 170 -1.46 -1.97 -7.83
N ALA A 171 -1.40 -0.84 -8.55
CA ALA A 171 -0.79 0.39 -8.04
C ALA A 171 -1.43 0.87 -6.73
N PHE A 172 -2.68 0.50 -6.47
CA PHE A 172 -3.44 0.84 -5.26
C PHE A 172 -3.64 -0.34 -4.29
N LEU A 173 -3.05 -1.52 -4.55
CA LEU A 173 -3.00 -2.62 -3.58
C LEU A 173 -1.77 -2.50 -2.66
N PRO A 174 -1.87 -2.88 -1.36
CA PRO A 174 -0.76 -2.78 -0.42
C PRO A 174 0.51 -3.50 -0.90
N PHE A 175 0.41 -4.76 -1.31
CA PHE A 175 1.48 -5.49 -2.00
C PHE A 175 1.27 -5.46 -3.52
N PHE A 176 2.30 -5.04 -4.27
CA PHE A 176 2.21 -4.80 -5.71
C PHE A 176 3.31 -5.54 -6.48
N ARG A 177 2.96 -6.68 -7.07
CA ARG A 177 3.86 -7.56 -7.83
C ARG A 177 3.21 -7.99 -9.14
N ALA A 178 3.96 -7.93 -10.24
CA ALA A 178 3.62 -8.66 -11.47
C ALA A 178 4.37 -10.00 -11.48
N HIS A 179 3.67 -11.09 -11.74
CA HIS A 179 4.23 -12.44 -11.72
C HIS A 179 3.46 -13.36 -12.66
N SER A 180 4.10 -14.35 -13.28
CA SER A 180 3.51 -15.22 -14.33
C SER A 180 3.93 -16.67 -14.18
N HIS A 181 3.05 -17.56 -14.61
CA HIS A 181 3.33 -18.98 -14.82
C HIS A 181 4.38 -19.18 -15.93
N ILE A 182 5.10 -20.31 -15.85
CA ILE A 182 6.21 -20.65 -16.75
C ILE A 182 5.80 -20.74 -18.23
N ASP A 183 4.57 -21.15 -18.52
CA ASP A 183 4.06 -21.32 -19.89
C ASP A 183 3.50 -20.03 -20.53
N THR A 184 3.57 -18.90 -19.81
CA THR A 184 3.06 -17.62 -20.32
C THR A 184 4.06 -16.94 -21.25
N LYS A 185 3.54 -16.06 -22.12
CA LYS A 185 4.39 -15.16 -22.90
C LYS A 185 5.10 -14.19 -21.95
N ARG A 186 6.32 -13.81 -22.30
CA ARG A 186 7.01 -12.69 -21.66
C ARG A 186 6.15 -11.43 -21.77
N ARG A 187 6.02 -10.73 -20.66
CA ARG A 187 5.07 -9.62 -20.51
C ARG A 187 5.61 -8.53 -19.58
N GLU A 188 6.93 -8.40 -19.50
CA GLU A 188 7.51 -7.19 -18.95
C GLU A 188 6.93 -5.95 -19.68
N PRO A 189 6.55 -4.88 -18.98
CA PRO A 189 5.73 -3.81 -19.57
C PRO A 189 6.29 -3.16 -20.85
N TRP A 190 7.61 -3.21 -21.05
CA TRP A 190 8.26 -2.66 -22.24
C TRP A 190 8.13 -3.53 -23.49
N LEU A 191 7.57 -4.74 -23.38
CA LEU A 191 7.28 -5.63 -24.51
C LEU A 191 5.94 -5.32 -25.19
N PHE A 192 5.08 -4.54 -24.53
CA PHE A 192 3.81 -4.10 -25.09
C PHE A 192 3.97 -2.88 -25.99
N THR A 193 2.88 -2.52 -26.69
CA THR A 193 2.81 -1.30 -27.49
C THR A 193 3.15 -0.06 -26.67
N GLU A 194 3.56 1.02 -27.33
CA GLU A 194 3.86 2.28 -26.65
C GLU A 194 2.67 2.80 -25.83
N LYS A 195 1.45 2.71 -26.36
CA LYS A 195 0.21 3.09 -25.64
C LYS A 195 0.12 2.38 -24.30
N THR A 196 0.17 1.05 -24.30
CA THR A 196 0.10 0.22 -23.09
C THR A 196 1.25 0.53 -22.13
N ARG A 197 2.47 0.66 -22.66
CA ARG A 197 3.66 0.99 -21.88
C ARG A 197 3.52 2.33 -21.16
N LEU A 198 2.94 3.34 -21.80
CA LEU A 198 2.71 4.66 -21.20
C LEU A 198 1.65 4.59 -20.08
N ILE A 199 0.56 3.88 -20.30
CA ILE A 199 -0.49 3.68 -19.28
C ILE A 199 0.06 2.95 -18.06
N VAL A 200 0.80 1.86 -18.27
CA VAL A 200 1.45 1.12 -17.17
C VAL A 200 2.48 2.00 -16.46
N ARG A 201 3.27 2.79 -17.20
CA ARG A 201 4.22 3.74 -16.62
C ARG A 201 3.51 4.78 -15.75
N ASP A 202 2.35 5.28 -16.16
CA ASP A 202 1.61 6.29 -15.40
C ASP A 202 1.03 5.70 -14.11
N ALA A 203 0.52 4.46 -14.14
CA ALA A 203 0.14 3.73 -12.92
C ALA A 203 1.32 3.54 -11.95
N LEU A 204 2.50 3.14 -12.46
CA LEU A 204 3.73 3.04 -11.67
C LEU A 204 4.14 4.39 -11.08
N ARG A 205 4.16 5.45 -11.88
CA ARG A 205 4.47 6.81 -11.41
C ARG A 205 3.49 7.27 -10.33
N LYS A 206 2.21 6.93 -10.45
CA LYS A 206 1.20 7.22 -9.44
C LYS A 206 1.54 6.51 -8.13
N ARG A 207 1.75 5.18 -8.13
CA ARG A 207 2.21 4.43 -6.94
C ARG A 207 3.44 5.06 -6.30
N TYR A 208 4.48 5.35 -7.09
CA TYR A 208 5.70 5.97 -6.60
C TYR A 208 5.48 7.35 -5.97
N SER A 209 4.58 8.16 -6.55
CA SER A 209 4.25 9.48 -6.01
C SER A 209 3.60 9.42 -4.63
N TYR A 210 2.83 8.35 -4.36
CA TYR A 210 2.12 8.11 -3.10
C TYR A 210 2.92 7.27 -2.10
N LEU A 211 4.19 6.91 -2.37
CA LEU A 211 5.01 6.16 -1.39
C LEU A 211 5.05 6.81 0.01
N PRO A 212 5.12 8.14 0.17
CA PRO A 212 5.04 8.76 1.50
C PRO A 212 3.72 8.47 2.23
N LEU A 213 2.60 8.46 1.51
CA LEU A 213 1.30 8.11 2.06
C LEU A 213 1.27 6.62 2.44
N TRP A 214 1.67 5.73 1.54
CA TRP A 214 1.75 4.29 1.84
C TRP A 214 2.56 4.02 3.09
N TYR A 215 3.74 4.62 3.18
CA TYR A 215 4.65 4.40 4.30
C TYR A 215 4.09 4.94 5.62
N THR A 216 3.44 6.11 5.58
CA THR A 216 2.75 6.68 6.74
C THR A 216 1.59 5.78 7.20
N MET A 217 0.77 5.30 6.27
CA MET A 217 -0.35 4.42 6.60
C MET A 217 0.10 3.08 7.18
N PHE A 218 1.23 2.53 6.71
CA PHE A 218 1.79 1.29 7.27
C PHE A 218 2.39 1.49 8.67
N TYR A 219 3.02 2.65 8.93
CA TYR A 219 3.42 3.01 10.29
C TYR A 219 2.21 3.13 11.22
N GLU A 220 1.16 3.84 10.79
CA GLU A 220 -0.06 3.98 11.57
C GLU A 220 -0.74 2.61 11.80
N HIS A 221 -0.75 1.73 10.80
CA HIS A 221 -1.21 0.35 10.93
C HIS A 221 -0.41 -0.44 11.97
N GLU A 222 0.93 -0.31 12.00
CA GLU A 222 1.76 -0.96 13.03
C GLU A 222 1.40 -0.47 14.44
N VAL A 223 1.08 0.82 14.59
CA VAL A 223 0.79 1.45 15.89
C VAL A 223 -0.63 1.12 16.38
N THR A 224 -1.63 1.16 15.50
CA THR A 224 -3.06 1.07 15.89
C THR A 224 -3.70 -0.27 15.57
N GLY A 225 -3.13 -1.04 14.64
CA GLY A 225 -3.75 -2.23 14.07
C GLY A 225 -4.84 -1.93 13.04
N GLU A 226 -5.20 -0.67 12.80
CA GLU A 226 -6.24 -0.33 11.82
C GLU A 226 -5.78 -0.66 10.40
N PRO A 227 -6.62 -1.28 9.55
CA PRO A 227 -6.16 -1.73 8.24
C PRO A 227 -5.74 -0.59 7.29
N VAL A 228 -4.72 -0.82 6.46
CA VAL A 228 -4.28 0.14 5.43
C VAL A 228 -5.32 0.25 4.31
N MET A 229 -5.82 -0.89 3.84
CA MET A 229 -6.92 -1.00 2.89
C MET A 229 -8.20 -1.34 3.66
N ARG A 230 -9.32 -0.66 3.38
CA ARG A 230 -10.56 -0.82 4.16
C ARG A 230 -11.78 -0.96 3.25
N PRO A 231 -12.74 -1.84 3.59
CA PRO A 231 -14.06 -1.77 2.98
C PRO A 231 -14.75 -0.47 3.44
N LEU A 232 -15.63 0.10 2.61
CA LEU A 232 -16.31 1.37 2.94
C LEU A 232 -17.05 1.28 4.28
N LEU A 233 -17.68 0.14 4.58
CA LEU A 233 -18.41 -0.10 5.84
C LEU A 233 -17.56 0.13 7.09
N ALA A 234 -16.24 -0.08 7.02
CA ALA A 234 -15.36 0.09 8.17
C ALA A 234 -15.17 1.58 8.54
N HIS A 235 -15.40 2.49 7.59
CA HIS A 235 -15.34 3.94 7.83
C HIS A 235 -16.73 4.58 7.89
N TYR A 236 -17.72 3.99 7.22
CA TYR A 236 -19.09 4.48 7.13
C TYR A 236 -20.10 3.43 7.67
N PRO A 237 -20.03 3.07 8.97
CA PRO A 237 -20.79 1.94 9.52
C PRO A 237 -22.31 2.18 9.58
N THR A 238 -22.76 3.43 9.45
CA THR A 238 -24.18 3.81 9.43
C THR A 238 -24.78 3.78 8.03
N ASP A 239 -23.96 3.77 6.97
CA ASP A 239 -24.41 3.74 5.59
C ASP A 239 -24.55 2.30 5.10
N LYS A 240 -25.77 1.77 5.18
CA LYS A 240 -26.09 0.38 4.81
C LYS A 240 -25.77 0.01 3.36
N GLU A 241 -25.75 0.98 2.44
CA GLU A 241 -25.38 0.69 1.05
C GLU A 241 -23.92 0.21 0.96
N THR A 242 -23.05 0.70 1.85
CA THR A 242 -21.62 0.35 1.85
C THR A 242 -21.32 -1.10 2.24
N PHE A 243 -22.30 -1.82 2.81
CA PHE A 243 -22.06 -3.16 3.36
C PHE A 243 -21.84 -4.21 2.27
N ALA A 244 -22.43 -4.00 1.09
CA ALA A 244 -22.32 -4.90 -0.05
C ALA A 244 -21.30 -4.42 -1.09
N ILE A 245 -20.68 -3.25 -0.90
CA ILE A 245 -19.73 -2.69 -1.86
C ILE A 245 -18.37 -3.37 -1.68
N ASP A 246 -17.97 -4.14 -2.68
CA ASP A 246 -16.73 -4.92 -2.71
C ASP A 246 -15.85 -4.65 -3.94
N ASN A 247 -16.25 -3.66 -4.75
CA ASN A 247 -15.56 -3.20 -5.96
C ASN A 247 -14.92 -1.81 -5.80
N GLU A 248 -15.10 -1.20 -4.62
CA GLU A 248 -14.54 0.08 -4.19
C GLU A 248 -13.96 -0.10 -2.80
N PHE A 249 -12.86 0.59 -2.52
CA PHE A 249 -12.20 0.50 -1.22
C PHE A 249 -11.58 1.83 -0.83
N LEU A 250 -11.30 1.95 0.47
CA LEU A 250 -10.57 3.08 1.01
C LEU A 250 -9.12 2.70 1.27
N LEU A 251 -8.22 3.66 1.07
CA LEU A 251 -6.90 3.64 1.69
C LEU A 251 -6.97 4.53 2.93
N GLN A 252 -7.06 3.84 4.07
CA GLN A 252 -7.50 4.35 5.36
C GLN A 252 -8.71 5.28 5.23
N ASP A 253 -8.59 6.55 5.61
CA ASP A 253 -9.61 7.59 5.48
C ASP A 253 -9.18 8.68 4.49
N ARG A 254 -8.20 8.41 3.63
CA ARG A 254 -7.54 9.43 2.78
C ARG A 254 -7.98 9.36 1.32
N LEU A 255 -8.04 8.15 0.76
CA LEU A 255 -8.38 7.93 -0.64
C LEU A 255 -9.53 6.92 -0.77
N LEU A 256 -10.44 7.16 -1.70
CA LEU A 256 -11.37 6.17 -2.24
C LEU A 256 -10.87 5.75 -3.62
N VAL A 257 -10.80 4.45 -3.86
CA VAL A 257 -10.31 3.86 -5.11
C VAL A 257 -11.41 3.01 -5.71
N ARG A 258 -11.77 3.30 -6.97
CA ARG A 258 -12.71 2.52 -7.78
C ARG A 258 -12.05 2.10 -9.10
N PRO A 259 -11.25 1.02 -9.11
CA PRO A 259 -10.60 0.56 -10.33
C PRO A 259 -11.60 0.18 -11.42
N VAL A 260 -11.20 0.32 -12.68
CA VAL A 260 -11.96 -0.16 -13.84
C VAL A 260 -11.70 -1.67 -13.98
N MET A 261 -12.73 -2.49 -13.82
CA MET A 261 -12.60 -3.94 -13.70
C MET A 261 -13.50 -4.71 -14.66
N ASP A 262 -13.98 -4.04 -15.71
CA ASP A 262 -14.81 -4.61 -16.77
C ASP A 262 -14.24 -4.20 -18.13
N GLN A 263 -14.34 -5.10 -19.11
CA GLN A 263 -13.78 -4.88 -20.43
C GLN A 263 -14.55 -3.82 -21.23
N GLY A 264 -13.83 -2.92 -21.91
CA GLY A 264 -14.39 -1.98 -22.88
C GLY A 264 -15.28 -0.88 -22.29
N VAL A 265 -15.33 -0.74 -20.95
CA VAL A 265 -16.22 0.23 -20.31
C VAL A 265 -15.66 1.65 -20.42
N LYS A 266 -16.56 2.61 -20.65
CA LYS A 266 -16.27 4.04 -20.73
C LYS A 266 -16.75 4.83 -19.52
N LYS A 267 -17.45 4.15 -18.61
CA LYS A 267 -17.96 4.71 -17.36
C LYS A 267 -17.89 3.66 -16.26
N VAL A 268 -17.65 4.11 -15.04
CA VAL A 268 -17.85 3.33 -13.82
C VAL A 268 -18.78 4.10 -12.90
N ASN A 269 -19.61 3.37 -12.15
CA ASN A 269 -20.38 3.97 -11.06
C ASN A 269 -19.51 3.94 -9.81
N VAL A 270 -19.30 5.11 -9.21
CA VAL A 270 -18.59 5.30 -7.95
C VAL A 270 -19.61 5.65 -6.87
N TYR A 271 -19.58 4.97 -5.74
CA TYR A 271 -20.44 5.31 -4.60
C TYR A 271 -19.72 6.25 -3.64
N PHE A 272 -20.22 7.48 -3.50
CA PHE A 272 -19.73 8.41 -2.48
C PHE A 272 -20.53 8.26 -1.18
N PRO A 273 -19.92 7.80 -0.07
CA PRO A 273 -20.68 7.39 1.11
C PRO A 273 -21.35 8.51 1.88
N ALA A 274 -22.45 8.16 2.56
CA ALA A 274 -23.09 9.00 3.56
C ALA A 274 -22.37 8.89 4.92
N ILE A 275 -22.38 9.98 5.69
CA ILE A 275 -21.89 10.02 7.08
C ILE A 275 -23.06 9.89 8.08
N ASP A 276 -24.27 10.28 7.67
CA ASP A 276 -25.50 10.22 8.47
C ASP A 276 -26.65 9.54 7.70
N ASP A 277 -27.90 9.68 8.17
CA ASP A 277 -29.12 9.09 7.58
C ASP A 277 -29.48 9.69 6.18
N LYS A 278 -28.53 9.59 5.25
CA LYS A 278 -28.61 9.79 3.80
C LYS A 278 -28.66 11.24 3.29
N LYS A 279 -28.22 12.25 4.05
CA LYS A 279 -28.21 13.65 3.55
C LYS A 279 -26.83 14.27 3.46
N ASN A 280 -25.91 13.88 4.34
CA ASN A 280 -24.57 14.44 4.34
C ASN A 280 -23.54 13.36 4.04
N GLY A 281 -22.54 13.73 3.24
CA GLY A 281 -21.36 12.93 2.96
C GLY A 281 -20.13 13.80 2.91
N ASP A 282 -18.98 13.13 2.91
CA ASP A 282 -17.70 13.78 2.66
C ASP A 282 -17.69 14.48 1.30
N VAL A 283 -16.81 15.46 1.17
CA VAL A 283 -16.46 15.99 -0.14
C VAL A 283 -15.38 15.09 -0.71
N TRP A 284 -15.46 14.76 -2.00
CA TRP A 284 -14.44 13.98 -2.68
C TRP A 284 -13.82 14.77 -3.83
N TYR A 285 -12.52 14.62 -4.04
CA TYR A 285 -11.80 15.32 -5.11
C TYR A 285 -11.08 14.30 -5.98
N SER A 286 -11.30 14.33 -7.29
CA SER A 286 -10.49 13.53 -8.22
C SER A 286 -9.02 13.86 -8.03
N VAL A 287 -8.17 12.85 -7.82
CA VAL A 287 -6.74 13.09 -7.57
C VAL A 287 -5.97 13.62 -8.78
N ASP A 288 -6.54 13.49 -9.98
CA ASP A 288 -5.90 13.92 -11.23
C ASP A 288 -6.33 15.33 -11.65
N THR A 289 -7.59 15.68 -11.40
CA THR A 289 -8.19 16.94 -11.90
C THR A 289 -8.57 17.92 -10.81
N PHE A 290 -8.61 17.47 -9.55
CA PHE A 290 -9.20 18.20 -8.41
C PHE A 290 -10.69 18.51 -8.55
N LYS A 291 -11.37 17.91 -9.54
CA LYS A 291 -12.83 18.01 -9.67
C LYS A 291 -13.51 17.56 -8.38
N LYS A 292 -14.36 18.45 -7.85
CA LYS A 292 -15.07 18.28 -6.59
C LYS A 292 -16.40 17.53 -6.78
N TYR A 293 -16.65 16.54 -5.92
CA TYR A 293 -17.88 15.77 -5.82
C TYR A 293 -18.47 15.94 -4.41
N THR A 294 -19.74 16.34 -4.34
CA THR A 294 -20.43 16.64 -3.07
C THR A 294 -21.69 15.83 -2.85
N ASN A 295 -22.11 15.08 -3.86
CA ASN A 295 -23.32 14.26 -3.82
C ASN A 295 -23.02 12.97 -3.08
N VAL A 296 -23.99 12.52 -2.30
CA VAL A 296 -24.01 11.18 -1.68
C VAL A 296 -24.66 10.22 -2.67
N GLY A 297 -24.14 8.99 -2.74
CA GLY A 297 -24.67 7.96 -3.60
C GLY A 297 -23.83 7.72 -4.85
N TYR A 298 -24.43 7.05 -5.83
CA TYR A 298 -23.74 6.70 -7.07
C TYR A 298 -23.58 7.89 -8.01
N GLU A 299 -22.36 8.09 -8.48
CA GLU A 299 -21.99 9.01 -9.54
C GLU A 299 -21.37 8.25 -10.71
N SER A 300 -21.80 8.59 -11.93
CA SER A 300 -21.29 7.94 -13.14
C SER A 300 -20.06 8.68 -13.65
N ILE A 301 -18.89 8.10 -13.45
CA ILE A 301 -17.59 8.69 -13.77
C ILE A 301 -17.12 8.18 -15.12
N SER A 302 -16.81 9.10 -16.04
CA SER A 302 -16.24 8.73 -17.35
C SER A 302 -14.80 8.28 -17.18
N VAL A 303 -14.43 7.20 -17.87
CA VAL A 303 -13.10 6.61 -17.82
C VAL A 303 -12.59 6.36 -19.23
N GLU A 304 -11.33 6.71 -19.44
CA GLU A 304 -10.54 6.35 -20.61
C GLU A 304 -9.53 5.25 -20.23
N SER A 305 -8.74 4.77 -21.20
CA SER A 305 -7.76 3.69 -20.97
C SER A 305 -6.71 4.04 -19.91
N ASP A 306 -6.36 5.31 -19.75
CA ASP A 306 -5.36 5.81 -18.79
C ASP A 306 -5.97 6.25 -17.44
N THR A 307 -7.30 6.28 -17.33
CA THR A 307 -7.99 6.78 -16.14
C THR A 307 -7.96 5.75 -15.01
N ILE A 308 -7.51 6.16 -13.82
CA ILE A 308 -7.64 5.39 -12.58
C ILE A 308 -8.55 6.18 -11.63
N PRO A 309 -9.83 5.80 -11.47
CA PRO A 309 -10.76 6.53 -10.60
C PRO A 309 -10.32 6.44 -9.13
N VAL A 310 -9.72 7.54 -8.68
CA VAL A 310 -9.24 7.71 -7.31
C VAL A 310 -9.61 9.10 -6.83
N PHE A 311 -10.12 9.16 -5.61
CA PHE A 311 -10.66 10.36 -5.03
C PHE A 311 -10.05 10.61 -3.66
N GLN A 312 -9.50 11.80 -3.44
CA GLN A 312 -9.05 12.23 -2.13
C GLN A 312 -10.23 12.75 -1.33
N ARG A 313 -10.36 12.29 -0.09
CA ARG A 313 -11.39 12.77 0.85
C ARG A 313 -11.08 14.22 1.23
N GLY A 314 -12.08 15.09 1.17
CA GLY A 314 -12.02 16.44 1.69
C GLY A 314 -11.83 16.39 3.20
N GLY A 315 -11.02 17.29 3.74
CA GLY A 315 -10.57 17.23 5.13
C GLY A 315 -9.21 16.58 5.28
N THR A 316 -8.53 16.20 4.19
CA THR A 316 -7.25 15.48 4.26
C THR A 316 -6.10 16.25 3.60
N ILE A 317 -4.90 16.05 4.15
CA ILE A 317 -3.63 16.52 3.60
C ILE A 317 -2.77 15.29 3.29
N ILE A 318 -2.41 15.11 2.02
CA ILE A 318 -1.61 13.97 1.56
C ILE A 318 -0.21 14.44 1.15
N PRO A 319 0.86 13.94 1.79
CA PRO A 319 2.23 14.14 1.32
C PRO A 319 2.54 13.22 0.12
N LYS A 320 3.14 13.79 -0.93
CA LYS A 320 3.56 13.07 -2.14
C LYS A 320 5.00 13.41 -2.49
N LYS A 321 5.69 12.52 -3.21
CA LYS A 321 6.99 12.81 -3.85
C LYS A 321 6.82 12.82 -5.37
N GLU A 322 6.86 14.00 -5.96
CA GLU A 322 6.51 14.18 -7.39
C GLU A 322 7.71 13.99 -8.33
N ARG A 323 8.92 13.90 -7.76
CA ARG A 323 10.16 13.58 -8.46
C ARG A 323 10.32 12.07 -8.57
N ILE A 324 9.57 11.46 -9.49
CA ILE A 324 9.60 10.00 -9.68
C ILE A 324 10.98 9.56 -10.18
N ARG A 325 11.60 8.62 -9.46
CA ARG A 325 12.87 7.99 -9.85
C ARG A 325 12.69 6.52 -10.16
N ARG A 326 13.79 5.85 -10.54
CA ARG A 326 13.80 4.44 -10.93
C ARG A 326 13.62 3.44 -9.78
N ALA A 327 13.75 3.89 -8.53
CA ALA A 327 13.63 3.06 -7.33
C ALA A 327 13.26 3.93 -6.12
N ALA A 328 12.55 3.35 -5.14
CA ALA A 328 12.09 4.06 -3.93
C ALA A 328 13.27 4.61 -3.11
N THR A 329 14.36 3.84 -3.00
CA THR A 329 15.60 4.23 -2.28
C THR A 329 16.21 5.54 -2.80
N LEU A 330 16.05 5.84 -4.09
CA LEU A 330 16.53 7.09 -4.68
C LEU A 330 15.61 8.27 -4.37
N MET A 331 14.36 8.02 -3.99
CA MET A 331 13.38 9.04 -3.64
C MET A 331 13.39 9.37 -2.15
N LYS A 332 14.03 8.57 -1.30
CA LYS A 332 14.06 8.74 0.17
C LYS A 332 14.31 10.20 0.61
N ASN A 333 15.26 10.87 -0.05
CA ASN A 333 15.69 12.24 0.27
C ASN A 333 15.06 13.32 -0.62
N ASP A 334 14.13 12.97 -1.52
CA ASP A 334 13.45 13.95 -2.36
C ASP A 334 12.46 14.81 -1.57
N PRO A 335 12.16 16.04 -2.03
CA PRO A 335 11.17 16.90 -1.42
C PRO A 335 9.74 16.38 -1.56
N TYR A 336 8.89 16.89 -0.69
CA TYR A 336 7.46 16.60 -0.68
C TYR A 336 6.63 17.70 -1.33
N THR A 337 5.55 17.29 -1.99
CA THR A 337 4.37 18.12 -2.29
C THR A 337 3.27 17.76 -1.29
N LEU A 338 2.68 18.76 -0.63
CA LEU A 338 1.49 18.55 0.21
C LEU A 338 0.23 18.82 -0.62
N VAL A 339 -0.69 17.87 -0.69
CA VAL A 339 -1.97 18.01 -1.41
C VAL A 339 -3.10 18.13 -0.40
N ILE A 340 -3.67 19.34 -0.29
CA ILE A 340 -4.70 19.72 0.66
C ILE A 340 -6.05 19.74 -0.06
N CYS A 341 -6.95 18.84 0.31
CA CYS A 341 -8.33 18.85 -0.18
C CYS A 341 -9.26 19.26 0.97
N LEU A 342 -9.94 20.41 0.84
CA LEU A 342 -10.73 20.97 1.94
C LEU A 342 -12.08 20.27 2.10
N ASN A 343 -12.51 20.06 3.35
CA ASN A 343 -13.87 19.62 3.64
C ASN A 343 -14.87 20.80 3.54
N ARG A 344 -16.14 20.55 3.86
CA ARG A 344 -17.21 21.57 3.85
C ARG A 344 -16.95 22.74 4.81
N ALA A 345 -16.15 22.54 5.85
CA ALA A 345 -15.77 23.57 6.82
C ALA A 345 -14.50 24.35 6.43
N GLY A 346 -13.94 24.10 5.23
CA GLY A 346 -12.69 24.72 4.79
C GLY A 346 -11.46 24.25 5.57
N LYS A 347 -11.54 23.05 6.19
CA LYS A 347 -10.47 22.46 7.00
C LYS A 347 -9.88 21.23 6.34
N ALA A 348 -8.64 20.90 6.71
CA ALA A 348 -8.02 19.62 6.41
C ALA A 348 -6.92 19.27 7.42
N GLU A 349 -6.64 17.99 7.62
CA GLU A 349 -5.51 17.51 8.40
C GLU A 349 -4.83 16.32 7.74
N GLY A 350 -3.57 16.07 8.11
CA GLY A 350 -2.85 14.90 7.63
C GLY A 350 -1.54 14.69 8.36
N THR A 351 -0.90 13.58 8.06
CA THR A 351 0.28 13.10 8.77
C THR A 351 1.37 12.71 7.78
N LEU A 352 2.63 12.77 8.23
CA LEU A 352 3.79 12.24 7.52
C LEU A 352 4.74 11.56 8.51
N TYR A 353 5.02 10.29 8.26
CA TYR A 353 6.04 9.53 8.96
C TYR A 353 7.32 9.41 8.12
N VAL A 354 8.49 9.60 8.75
CA VAL A 354 9.81 9.49 8.10
C VAL A 354 10.81 8.84 9.05
N ASP A 355 11.43 7.75 8.61
CA ASP A 355 12.58 7.10 9.26
C ASP A 355 13.66 6.76 8.21
N ASP A 356 14.54 5.81 8.51
CA ASP A 356 15.57 5.37 7.58
C ASP A 356 15.11 4.36 6.50
N GLU A 357 13.82 3.98 6.48
CA GLU A 357 13.23 3.00 5.56
C GLU A 357 13.89 1.61 5.59
N LYS A 358 14.70 1.31 6.62
CA LYS A 358 15.52 0.08 6.69
C LYS A 358 15.53 -0.60 8.06
N SER A 359 15.87 0.11 9.12
CA SER A 359 16.21 -0.50 10.41
C SER A 359 15.05 -0.54 11.40
N TYR A 360 15.31 -1.09 12.59
CA TYR A 360 14.42 -1.03 13.74
C TYR A 360 14.67 0.18 14.65
N ASP A 361 15.53 1.13 14.26
CA ASP A 361 15.86 2.31 15.08
C ASP A 361 14.62 3.18 15.40
N TYR A 362 13.58 3.10 14.56
CA TYR A 362 12.31 3.76 14.84
C TYR A 362 11.66 3.30 16.17
N ARG A 363 11.89 2.05 16.60
CA ARG A 363 11.40 1.55 17.90
C ARG A 363 12.10 2.23 19.08
N ASN A 364 13.29 2.78 18.84
CA ASN A 364 14.04 3.59 19.80
C ASN A 364 13.75 5.08 19.64
N GLY A 365 12.70 5.45 18.89
CA GLY A 365 12.30 6.84 18.69
C GLY A 365 13.08 7.58 17.60
N VAL A 366 13.88 6.90 16.77
CA VAL A 366 14.63 7.52 15.66
C VAL A 366 13.75 7.65 14.42
N TYR A 367 12.79 8.55 14.49
CA TYR A 367 11.90 8.92 13.38
C TYR A 367 11.44 10.36 13.52
N ASN A 368 10.74 10.85 12.49
CA ASN A 368 9.96 12.07 12.53
C ASN A 368 8.50 11.72 12.23
N TYR A 369 7.59 12.20 13.06
CA TYR A 369 6.16 12.11 12.80
C TYR A 369 5.58 13.52 12.84
N ILE A 370 4.95 13.96 11.75
CA ILE A 370 4.60 15.36 11.51
C ILE A 370 3.10 15.44 11.26
N LYS A 371 2.42 16.38 11.93
CA LYS A 371 1.03 16.74 11.70
C LYS A 371 0.95 18.02 10.86
N PHE A 372 0.12 17.98 9.83
CA PHE A 372 -0.30 19.13 9.06
C PHE A 372 -1.76 19.45 9.41
N THR A 373 -2.06 20.72 9.66
CA THR A 373 -3.42 21.20 9.89
C THR A 373 -3.66 22.42 9.03
N PHE A 374 -4.72 22.40 8.23
CA PHE A 374 -5.20 23.57 7.49
C PHE A 374 -6.54 24.02 8.06
N GLU A 375 -6.60 25.23 8.58
CA GLU A 375 -7.83 25.89 8.99
C GLU A 375 -7.68 27.40 8.95
N ASN A 376 -8.80 28.14 8.81
CA ASN A 376 -8.79 29.60 8.81
C ASN A 376 -7.77 30.20 7.81
N ASN A 377 -7.66 29.61 6.62
CA ASN A 377 -6.73 30.00 5.57
C ASN A 377 -5.24 29.91 5.96
N LYS A 378 -4.90 29.04 6.91
CA LYS A 378 -3.55 28.85 7.42
C LYS A 378 -3.22 27.37 7.47
N LEU A 379 -2.09 26.98 6.89
CA LEU A 379 -1.45 25.69 7.08
C LEU A 379 -0.47 25.78 8.26
N ASP A 380 -0.68 24.99 9.30
CA ASP A 380 0.23 24.79 10.42
C ASP A 380 0.93 23.44 10.30
N VAL A 381 2.25 23.42 10.52
CA VAL A 381 3.09 22.21 10.45
C VAL A 381 3.80 22.02 11.77
N ASN A 382 3.45 20.95 12.47
CA ASN A 382 3.91 20.68 13.83
C ASN A 382 4.35 19.22 13.98
N PRO A 383 5.44 18.93 14.70
CA PRO A 383 5.81 17.56 15.02
C PRO A 383 4.82 16.94 16.02
N ILE A 384 4.57 15.64 15.87
CA ILE A 384 3.98 14.79 16.90
C ILE A 384 5.15 14.17 17.68
N GLY A 385 5.46 14.76 18.84
CA GLY A 385 6.61 14.35 19.65
C GLY A 385 7.93 14.99 19.19
N LYS A 386 9.05 14.28 19.38
CA LYS A 386 10.40 14.77 19.05
C LYS A 386 10.78 14.38 17.62
N LEU A 387 11.54 15.25 16.95
CA LEU A 387 12.11 15.01 15.63
C LEU A 387 13.54 14.48 15.76
N ASN A 388 13.71 13.16 15.70
CA ASN A 388 14.99 12.51 16.00
C ASN A 388 15.70 11.94 14.76
N TYR A 389 15.05 11.97 13.59
CA TYR A 389 15.64 11.47 12.34
C TYR A 389 16.12 12.61 11.45
N LYS A 390 17.41 12.67 11.12
CA LYS A 390 17.95 13.72 10.23
C LYS A 390 17.60 13.40 8.77
N THR A 391 16.96 14.35 8.08
CA THR A 391 16.64 14.20 6.65
C THR A 391 16.86 15.52 5.91
N PRO A 392 17.40 15.49 4.67
CA PRO A 392 17.48 16.69 3.83
C PRO A 392 16.16 17.02 3.12
N ALA A 393 15.10 16.23 3.34
CA ALA A 393 13.82 16.44 2.67
C ALA A 393 13.15 17.76 3.12
N TRP A 394 12.46 18.40 2.18
CA TRP A 394 11.85 19.72 2.35
C TRP A 394 10.52 19.80 1.59
N ILE A 395 9.72 20.83 1.84
CA ILE A 395 8.45 21.05 1.13
C ILE A 395 8.68 21.92 -0.11
N GLU A 396 8.52 21.33 -1.30
CA GLU A 396 8.70 22.05 -2.57
C GLU A 396 7.42 22.69 -3.10
N ARG A 397 6.26 22.18 -2.69
CA ARG A 397 4.97 22.64 -3.20
C ARG A 397 3.85 22.32 -2.22
N VAL A 398 2.87 23.22 -2.13
CA VAL A 398 1.59 22.96 -1.48
C VAL A 398 0.50 23.18 -2.51
N VAL A 399 -0.34 22.17 -2.75
CA VAL A 399 -1.50 22.25 -3.63
C VAL A 399 -2.75 22.30 -2.76
N ILE A 400 -3.67 23.23 -3.03
CA ILE A 400 -4.90 23.40 -2.25
C ILE A 400 -6.11 23.41 -3.17
N ALA A 401 -6.99 22.44 -2.98
CA ALA A 401 -8.27 22.30 -3.69
C ALA A 401 -9.45 22.63 -2.76
N GLY A 402 -10.50 23.22 -3.34
CA GLY A 402 -11.75 23.51 -2.61
C GLY A 402 -11.79 24.88 -1.90
N LEU A 403 -10.91 25.81 -2.25
CA LEU A 403 -10.99 27.20 -1.79
C LEU A 403 -12.16 27.93 -2.49
N GLU A 404 -12.93 28.73 -1.74
CA GLU A 404 -14.05 29.52 -2.30
C GLU A 404 -13.58 30.71 -3.15
N ARG A 405 -12.39 31.24 -2.83
CA ARG A 405 -11.76 32.37 -3.54
C ARG A 405 -10.30 32.04 -3.79
N VAL A 406 -9.74 32.59 -4.85
CA VAL A 406 -8.31 32.45 -5.15
C VAL A 406 -7.54 33.52 -4.36
N PRO A 407 -6.57 33.14 -3.51
CA PRO A 407 -5.74 34.13 -2.82
C PRO A 407 -4.73 34.76 -3.78
N LYS A 408 -4.33 35.99 -3.50
CA LYS A 408 -3.33 36.73 -4.29
C LYS A 408 -1.90 36.26 -4.04
N SER A 409 -1.61 35.86 -2.81
CA SER A 409 -0.30 35.36 -2.38
C SER A 409 -0.43 34.52 -1.12
N ALA A 410 0.67 33.94 -0.67
CA ALA A 410 0.76 33.33 0.66
C ALA A 410 1.97 33.90 1.43
N THR A 411 1.96 33.77 2.75
CA THR A 411 3.06 34.18 3.63
C THR A 411 3.52 32.98 4.43
N LEU A 412 4.76 32.56 4.23
CA LEU A 412 5.47 31.58 5.05
C LEU A 412 6.02 32.28 6.29
N ILE A 413 5.81 31.69 7.47
CA ILE A 413 6.32 32.19 8.74
C ILE A 413 7.11 31.08 9.42
N ILE A 414 8.41 31.31 9.64
CA ILE A 414 9.34 30.42 10.33
C ILE A 414 10.02 31.24 11.42
N ASP A 415 9.91 30.84 12.69
CA ASP A 415 10.54 31.52 13.83
C ASP A 415 10.30 33.04 13.87
N GLY A 416 9.08 33.47 13.48
CA GLY A 416 8.66 34.88 13.41
C GLY A 416 9.12 35.64 12.15
N ILE A 417 9.98 35.04 11.32
CA ILE A 417 10.41 35.62 10.04
C ILE A 417 9.38 35.30 8.97
N SER A 418 8.90 36.32 8.27
CA SER A 418 7.90 36.19 7.20
C SER A 418 8.52 36.29 5.82
N GLN A 419 8.11 35.40 4.91
CA GLN A 419 8.48 35.41 3.50
C GLN A 419 7.21 35.29 2.65
N GLN A 420 7.05 36.18 1.67
CA GLN A 420 5.97 36.06 0.70
C GLN A 420 6.25 34.92 -0.29
N LEU A 421 5.21 34.17 -0.62
CA LEU A 421 5.21 33.07 -1.58
C LEU A 421 4.22 33.34 -2.71
N ASP A 422 4.58 32.89 -3.91
CA ASP A 422 3.75 32.97 -5.10
C ASP A 422 2.68 31.87 -5.10
N ILE A 423 1.49 32.23 -5.57
CA ILE A 423 0.40 31.30 -5.88
C ILE A 423 0.26 31.20 -7.39
N LEU A 424 0.20 29.96 -7.89
CA LEU A 424 0.00 29.64 -9.30
C LEU A 424 -1.29 28.84 -9.49
N PRO A 425 -1.98 28.99 -10.63
CA PRO A 425 -3.07 28.09 -11.01
C PRO A 425 -2.58 26.64 -11.12
N HIS A 426 -3.42 25.68 -10.72
CA HIS A 426 -3.11 24.25 -10.79
C HIS A 426 -4.37 23.40 -11.03
N GLY A 427 -4.87 23.38 -12.28
CA GLY A 427 -6.14 22.74 -12.59
C GLY A 427 -7.30 23.42 -11.86
N GLU A 428 -8.16 22.65 -11.19
CA GLU A 428 -9.22 23.17 -10.29
C GLU A 428 -8.69 23.53 -8.88
N ALA A 429 -7.37 23.50 -8.68
CA ALA A 429 -6.70 23.86 -7.44
C ALA A 429 -5.74 25.05 -7.64
N ILE A 430 -5.11 25.49 -6.56
CA ILE A 430 -3.97 26.41 -6.58
C ILE A 430 -2.70 25.71 -6.10
N ALA A 431 -1.54 26.21 -6.49
CA ALA A 431 -0.24 25.75 -6.01
C ALA A 431 0.57 26.91 -5.42
N ILE A 432 0.96 26.76 -4.15
CA ILE A 432 1.97 27.62 -3.53
C ILE A 432 3.34 27.09 -3.96
N ARG A 433 4.10 27.94 -4.64
CA ARG A 433 5.37 27.57 -5.27
C ARG A 433 6.52 27.69 -4.28
N LYS A 434 7.31 26.61 -4.17
CA LYS A 434 8.62 26.59 -3.50
C LYS A 434 8.62 27.18 -2.07
N PRO A 435 7.83 26.64 -1.12
CA PRO A 435 7.98 27.00 0.29
C PRO A 435 9.42 26.87 0.78
N GLY A 436 10.16 25.84 0.35
CA GLY A 436 11.61 25.77 0.58
C GLY A 436 12.01 25.41 2.01
N VAL A 437 11.05 24.99 2.83
CA VAL A 437 11.21 24.74 4.27
C VAL A 437 11.47 23.28 4.56
N SER A 438 12.38 22.99 5.50
CA SER A 438 12.66 21.61 5.93
C SER A 438 11.40 20.97 6.51
N VAL A 439 11.20 19.67 6.28
CA VAL A 439 10.12 18.92 6.94
C VAL A 439 10.31 18.86 8.46
N GLN A 440 11.49 19.20 8.96
CA GLN A 440 11.85 19.15 10.37
C GLN A 440 11.65 20.48 11.10
N GLN A 441 11.13 21.51 10.43
CA GLN A 441 10.90 22.82 11.04
C GLN A 441 9.42 23.00 11.38
N ILE A 442 9.16 23.74 12.47
CA ILE A 442 7.83 24.24 12.79
C ILE A 442 7.62 25.51 11.99
N TYR A 443 6.56 25.58 11.22
CA TYR A 443 6.24 26.76 10.41
C TYR A 443 4.75 26.82 10.13
N ASN A 444 4.32 27.97 9.61
CA ASN A 444 2.99 28.07 9.03
C ASN A 444 2.99 28.84 7.71
N ILE A 445 1.98 28.59 6.88
CA ILE A 445 1.73 29.31 5.64
C ILE A 445 0.32 29.88 5.69
N ARG A 446 0.19 31.21 5.63
CA ARG A 446 -1.10 31.93 5.63
C ARG A 446 -1.43 32.43 4.23
N LEU A 447 -2.66 32.22 3.77
CA LEU A 447 -3.14 32.75 2.49
C LEU A 447 -3.56 34.21 2.62
N ASN A 448 -3.27 35.03 1.61
CA ASN A 448 -3.59 36.45 1.54
C ASN A 448 -4.58 36.69 0.38
N TYR A 449 -5.76 37.23 0.66
CA TYR A 449 -6.85 37.42 -0.31
C TYR A 449 -6.92 38.83 -0.90
#